data_AF-S7PCK0-F1
#
_entry.id   AF-S7PCK0-F1
#
_cell.length_a   1.000
_cell.length_b   1.000
_cell.length_c   1.000
_cell.angle_alpha   90.00
_cell.angle_beta   90.00
_cell.angle_gamma   90.00
#
_symmetry.space_group_name_H-M   'P 1'
#
loop_
_entity.id
_entity.type
_entity.pdbx_description
1 polymer ?
#
loop_
_entity_poly.entity_id
_entity_poly.type
_entity_poly.pdbx_seq_one_letter_code
_entity_poly.pdbx_strand_id
1 'polypeptide(L)'
;MRSQILQNYSTKVEAAVNCLVNLHLWVSYLSLDFYLGLDYVALEGVGHLFLELAEEKYKRTSVPLLWERMHSRRNKKKKIPLMNGEEVDMDLSAMDADSPLLWIRIDPDMSVLRKVEFEQADFMWQYQLRYERDVVAQQESILALEKFPTPASRLALTDILEQEQCFYQVRMSVCFCLAKIANSMVSTWTGPPAMKSLFTGMWCCKTCPNIVKTNNFMSFQSYFLQKTMTVAMALLRDVHNLCPKEVLTFILDLIKYSDNRKSKFSGNYYCAAMIDALANSVTPAVSVKFEL
;
A
#
# COMPACT_ATOMS: atom_id res chain seq x y z
N MET A 1 2.52 -0.73 23.18
CA MET A 1 2.29 -0.08 21.88
C MET A 1 3.40 0.92 21.60
N ARG A 2 4.12 0.77 20.49
CA ARG A 2 5.16 1.72 20.03
C ARG A 2 4.80 2.25 18.65
N SER A 3 4.78 3.55 18.44
CA SER A 3 4.82 4.17 17.11
C SER A 3 6.25 4.37 16.60
N GLN A 4 6.32 4.48 15.29
CA GLN A 4 7.53 4.76 14.54
C GLN A 4 7.20 5.78 13.46
N ILE A 5 7.75 6.97 13.62
CA ILE A 5 7.63 8.13 12.75
C ILE A 5 8.96 8.23 12.02
N LEU A 6 8.91 8.09 10.70
CA LEU A 6 10.08 8.32 9.87
C LEU A 6 10.12 9.80 9.47
N GLN A 7 11.29 10.41 9.59
CA GLN A 7 11.49 11.82 9.31
C GLN A 7 12.69 12.03 8.39
N ASN A 8 12.66 13.10 7.60
CA ASN A 8 13.78 13.48 6.74
C ASN A 8 14.95 14.18 7.49
N TYR A 9 15.17 13.81 8.75
CA TYR A 9 16.16 14.42 9.64
C TYR A 9 17.22 13.42 10.09
N SER A 10 18.23 13.92 10.82
CA SER A 10 19.22 13.05 11.46
C SER A 10 18.51 12.04 12.38
N THR A 11 19.01 10.81 12.39
CA THR A 11 18.55 9.70 13.24
C THR A 11 18.40 10.08 14.72
N LYS A 12 19.20 11.03 15.22
CA LYS A 12 19.08 11.55 16.61
C LYS A 12 17.80 12.35 16.84
N VAL A 13 17.34 13.12 15.85
CA VAL A 13 16.12 13.93 15.91
C VAL A 13 14.89 13.04 15.80
N GLU A 14 14.95 12.09 14.87
CA GLU A 14 13.90 11.10 14.66
C GLU A 14 13.67 10.24 15.93
N ALA A 15 14.75 9.81 16.59
CA ALA A 15 14.65 9.06 17.85
C ALA A 15 14.01 9.89 18.98
N ALA A 16 14.29 11.20 19.05
CA ALA A 16 13.70 12.09 20.06
C ALA A 16 12.19 12.29 19.83
N VAL A 17 11.76 12.51 18.58
CA VAL A 17 10.34 12.65 18.25
C VAL A 17 9.59 11.34 18.46
N ASN A 18 10.17 10.20 18.06
CA ASN A 18 9.60 8.88 18.34
C ASN A 18 9.42 8.63 19.83
N CYS A 19 10.37 9.03 20.68
CA CYS A 19 10.24 8.90 22.13
C CYS A 19 9.06 9.71 22.68
N LEU A 20 8.89 10.96 22.22
CA LEU A 20 7.81 11.85 22.66
C LEU A 20 6.42 11.33 22.24
N VAL A 21 6.27 10.92 20.97
CA VAL A 21 4.97 10.40 20.49
C VAL A 21 4.65 9.05 21.11
N ASN A 22 5.66 8.19 21.32
CA ASN A 22 5.46 6.93 22.04
C ASN A 22 5.01 7.14 23.48
N LEU A 23 5.54 8.16 24.15
CA LEU A 23 5.07 8.53 25.48
C LEU A 23 3.61 8.98 25.45
N HIS A 24 3.22 9.82 24.49
CA HIS A 24 1.84 10.30 24.36
C HIS A 24 0.85 9.17 24.01
N LEU A 25 1.21 8.28 23.09
CA LEU A 25 0.37 7.12 22.74
C LEU A 25 0.24 6.14 23.90
N TRP A 26 1.30 5.97 24.70
CA TRP A 26 1.26 5.11 25.88
C TRP A 26 0.35 5.69 26.97
N VAL A 27 0.38 7.01 27.17
CA VAL A 27 -0.54 7.72 28.08
C VAL A 27 -2.00 7.62 27.60
N SER A 28 -2.26 7.78 26.30
CA SER A 28 -3.61 7.61 25.73
C SER A 28 -4.12 6.15 25.81
N TYR A 29 -3.22 5.17 25.74
CA TYR A 29 -3.57 3.76 25.90
C TYR A 29 -3.92 3.44 27.37
N LEU A 30 -3.11 3.92 28.32
CA LEU A 30 -3.36 3.76 29.75
C LEU A 30 -4.66 4.45 30.21
N SER A 31 -5.02 5.59 29.60
CA SER A 31 -6.31 6.23 29.89
C SER A 31 -7.49 5.43 29.35
N LEU A 32 -7.35 4.73 28.22
CA LEU A 32 -8.39 3.85 27.68
C LEU A 32 -8.59 2.59 28.55
N ASP A 33 -7.50 1.99 29.06
CA ASP A 33 -7.54 0.89 30.03
C ASP A 33 -8.28 1.29 31.32
N PHE A 34 -8.14 2.55 31.77
CA PHE A 34 -8.89 3.10 32.90
C PHE A 34 -10.40 3.19 32.65
N TYR A 35 -10.83 3.48 31.42
CA TYR A 35 -12.26 3.53 31.04
C TYR A 35 -12.89 2.15 30.81
N LEU A 36 -12.09 1.11 30.47
CA LEU A 36 -12.56 -0.25 30.21
C LEU A 36 -12.59 -1.16 31.45
N GLY A 37 -12.24 -0.63 32.64
CA GLY A 37 -12.47 -1.33 33.92
C GLY A 37 -11.63 -2.60 34.11
N LEU A 38 -10.38 -2.62 33.63
CA LEU A 38 -9.40 -3.62 34.08
C LEU A 38 -8.71 -3.06 35.32
N ASP A 39 -9.17 -3.47 36.51
CA ASP A 39 -8.68 -3.03 37.81
C ASP A 39 -7.17 -3.29 37.98
N TYR A 40 -6.35 -2.28 37.72
CA TYR A 40 -5.01 -2.15 38.29
C TYR A 40 -4.94 -0.86 39.11
N VAL A 41 -5.14 -1.01 40.42
CA VAL A 41 -5.05 0.03 41.45
C VAL A 41 -3.58 0.42 41.65
N ALA A 42 -3.00 1.23 40.75
CA ALA A 42 -1.66 1.79 40.97
C ALA A 42 -1.30 2.99 40.07
N LEU A 43 -2.19 3.96 39.78
CA LEU A 43 -1.81 5.02 38.83
C LEU A 43 -2.36 6.44 39.02
N GLU A 44 -2.94 6.79 40.17
CA GLU A 44 -3.36 8.19 40.42
C GLU A 44 -2.19 9.18 40.59
N GLY A 45 -0.98 8.70 40.90
CA GLY A 45 0.20 9.56 41.15
C GLY A 45 1.26 9.58 40.03
N VAL A 46 1.18 8.68 39.04
CA VAL A 46 2.27 8.49 38.09
C VAL A 46 2.09 9.35 36.83
N GLY A 47 0.85 9.70 36.47
CA GLY A 47 0.54 10.56 35.33
C GLY A 47 1.17 11.97 35.44
N HIS A 48 1.15 12.56 36.64
CA HIS A 48 1.77 13.87 36.90
C HIS A 48 3.31 13.80 36.77
N LEU A 49 3.92 12.75 37.33
CA LEU A 49 5.36 12.53 37.24
C LEU A 49 5.84 12.33 35.79
N PHE A 50 5.04 11.65 34.96
CA PHE A 50 5.35 11.47 33.54
C PHE A 50 5.19 12.75 32.72
N LEU A 51 4.21 13.60 33.05
CA LEU A 51 4.03 14.90 32.41
C LEU A 51 5.21 15.84 32.74
N GLU A 52 5.64 15.82 34.00
CA GLU A 52 6.77 16.59 34.49
C GLU A 52 8.09 16.12 33.86
N LEU A 53 8.29 14.80 33.70
CA LEU A 53 9.44 14.23 32.98
C LEU A 53 9.41 14.52 31.46
N ALA A 54 8.22 14.60 30.86
CA ALA A 54 8.05 14.99 29.47
C ALA A 54 8.38 16.48 29.27
N GLU A 55 7.90 17.35 30.16
CA GLU A 55 8.25 18.77 30.17
C GLU A 55 9.73 19.03 30.48
N GLU A 56 10.32 18.26 31.39
CA GLU A 56 11.74 18.39 31.75
C GLU A 56 12.64 17.92 30.60
N LYS A 57 12.26 16.86 29.85
CA LYS A 57 12.94 16.46 28.61
C LYS A 57 12.72 17.44 27.46
N TYR A 58 11.52 18.03 27.35
CA TYR A 58 11.22 19.09 26.39
C TYR A 58 12.08 20.34 26.63
N LYS A 59 12.32 20.71 27.90
CA LYS A 59 13.17 21.84 28.29
C LYS A 59 14.68 21.54 28.21
N ARG A 60 15.12 20.30 28.47
CA ARG A 60 16.55 19.90 28.42
C ARG A 60 17.09 19.66 27.01
N THR A 61 16.22 19.30 26.07
CA THR A 61 16.63 19.18 24.67
C THR A 61 16.63 20.59 24.09
N SER A 62 17.74 21.04 23.54
CA SER A 62 17.91 22.33 22.86
C SER A 62 17.09 22.39 21.55
N VAL A 63 15.76 22.35 21.67
CA VAL A 63 14.79 22.40 20.57
C VAL A 63 14.85 23.71 19.78
N PRO A 64 15.15 24.90 20.34
CA PRO A 64 15.21 26.13 19.52
C PRO A 64 16.25 26.07 18.38
N LEU A 65 17.43 25.47 18.62
CA LEU A 65 18.48 25.30 17.60
C LEU A 65 18.18 24.18 16.60
N LEU A 66 17.44 23.16 17.02
CA LEU A 66 16.94 22.10 16.14
C LEU A 66 15.79 22.62 15.26
N TRP A 67 14.92 23.48 15.80
CA TRP A 67 13.82 24.16 15.13
C TRP A 67 14.30 25.17 14.07
N GLU A 68 15.38 25.93 14.34
CA GLU A 68 16.02 26.77 13.32
C GLU A 68 16.68 25.93 12.20
N ARG A 69 17.26 24.77 12.53
CA ARG A 69 17.76 23.82 11.51
C ARG A 69 16.64 23.14 10.72
N MET A 70 15.41 23.02 11.25
CA MET A 70 14.24 22.50 10.52
C MET A 70 13.89 23.34 9.29
N HIS A 71 14.23 24.63 9.28
CA HIS A 71 13.93 25.60 8.21
C HIS A 71 15.08 25.77 7.19
N SER A 72 16.19 25.04 7.32
CA SER A 72 17.32 25.17 6.41
C SER A 72 17.08 24.42 5.09
N ARG A 73 16.93 25.19 4.00
CA ARG A 73 16.89 24.83 2.56
C ARG A 73 16.69 23.35 2.24
N ARG A 74 15.43 22.99 1.95
CA ARG A 74 15.03 21.63 1.57
C ARG A 74 15.16 21.43 0.06
N ASN A 75 15.99 20.48 -0.34
CA ASN A 75 16.15 20.08 -1.74
C ASN A 75 14.97 19.19 -2.17
N LYS A 76 14.47 19.40 -3.39
CA LYS A 76 13.34 18.62 -3.96
C LYS A 76 13.64 17.12 -4.08
N LYS A 77 14.93 16.73 -4.14
CA LYS A 77 15.39 15.34 -4.08
C LYS A 77 16.47 15.22 -3.01
N LYS A 78 16.42 14.16 -2.22
CA LYS A 78 17.40 13.91 -1.17
C LYS A 78 17.60 12.41 -0.96
N LYS A 79 18.84 12.02 -0.69
CA LYS A 79 19.17 10.69 -0.15
C LYS A 79 18.76 10.64 1.31
N ILE A 80 17.85 9.74 1.63
CA ILE A 80 17.34 9.54 2.97
C ILE A 80 17.84 8.18 3.45
N PRO A 81 18.60 8.13 4.55
CA PRO A 81 18.96 6.86 5.18
C PRO A 81 17.69 6.29 5.82
N LEU A 82 17.26 5.13 5.34
CA LEU A 82 16.21 4.33 5.96
C LEU A 82 16.77 3.66 7.22
N MET A 83 15.90 3.25 8.14
CA MET A 83 16.31 2.58 9.38
C MET A 83 17.02 1.24 9.16
N ASN A 84 16.87 0.63 7.98
CA ASN A 84 17.60 -0.57 7.58
C ASN A 84 19.06 -0.28 7.15
N GLY A 85 19.49 0.99 7.15
CA GLY A 85 20.82 1.43 6.73
C GLY A 85 20.96 1.71 5.23
N GLU A 86 19.90 1.54 4.44
CA GLU A 86 19.91 1.84 3.01
C GLU A 86 19.61 3.31 2.75
N GLU A 87 20.42 3.96 1.92
CA GLU A 87 20.12 5.31 1.45
C GLU A 87 19.27 5.23 0.19
N VAL A 88 18.10 5.87 0.23
CA VAL A 88 17.19 5.91 -0.90
C VAL A 88 16.99 7.35 -1.36
N ASP A 89 17.13 7.56 -2.67
CA ASP A 89 16.78 8.82 -3.31
C ASP A 89 15.26 8.99 -3.31
N MET A 90 14.76 9.87 -2.42
CA MET A 90 13.34 10.21 -2.36
C MET A 90 13.08 11.55 -3.04
N ASP A 91 12.02 11.60 -3.84
CA ASP A 91 11.45 12.85 -4.32
C ASP A 91 10.53 13.42 -3.25
N LEU A 92 10.80 14.65 -2.80
CA LEU A 92 10.11 15.33 -1.70
C LEU A 92 9.21 16.47 -2.22
N SER A 93 8.97 16.50 -3.53
CA SER A 93 8.15 17.52 -4.17
C SER A 93 6.70 17.56 -3.67
N ALA A 94 6.17 16.43 -3.19
CA ALA A 94 4.83 16.29 -2.66
C ALA A 94 4.69 16.66 -1.16
N MET A 95 5.81 16.90 -0.47
CA MET A 95 5.78 17.26 0.95
C MET A 95 5.43 18.72 1.15
N ASP A 96 4.68 19.00 2.22
CA ASP A 96 4.45 20.37 2.68
C ASP A 96 5.78 21.02 3.11
N ALA A 97 5.93 22.31 2.79
CA ALA A 97 7.14 23.09 3.08
C ALA A 97 7.43 23.14 4.59
N ASP A 98 6.39 23.05 5.42
CA ASP A 98 6.50 23.18 6.86
C ASP A 98 6.66 21.82 7.58
N SER A 99 6.28 20.70 6.93
CA SER A 99 6.30 19.37 7.56
C SER A 99 7.44 18.48 7.03
N PRO A 100 8.33 17.97 7.90
CA PRO A 100 9.42 17.06 7.55
C PRO A 100 9.09 15.57 7.73
N LEU A 101 7.83 15.27 8.07
CA LEU A 101 7.35 13.92 8.38
C LEU A 101 7.14 13.12 7.09
N LEU A 102 7.74 11.94 7.00
CA LEU A 102 7.62 11.07 5.82
C LEU A 102 6.40 10.15 5.94
N TRP A 103 6.33 9.31 6.99
CA TRP A 103 5.17 8.48 7.31
C TRP A 103 5.20 8.02 8.76
N ILE A 104 4.04 7.55 9.24
CA ILE A 104 3.84 7.07 10.61
C ILE A 104 3.43 5.60 10.56
N ARG A 105 4.08 4.78 11.38
CA ARG A 105 3.65 3.43 11.75
C ARG A 105 3.27 3.41 13.21
N ILE A 106 2.28 2.60 13.53
CA ILE A 106 1.90 2.35 14.91
C ILE A 106 2.03 0.83 15.11
N ASP A 107 2.63 0.43 16.22
CA ASP A 107 2.89 -0.95 16.67
C ASP A 107 3.44 -1.90 15.58
N PRO A 108 4.62 -1.63 15.02
CA PRO A 108 5.21 -2.49 14.00
C PRO A 108 5.49 -3.92 14.51
N ASP A 109 5.74 -4.07 15.81
CA ASP A 109 5.98 -5.37 16.45
C ASP A 109 4.70 -6.19 16.69
N MET A 110 3.52 -5.65 16.34
CA MET A 110 2.20 -6.28 16.55
C MET A 110 2.02 -6.80 17.99
N SER A 111 2.42 -5.98 18.96
CA SER A 111 2.41 -6.34 20.38
C SER A 111 1.01 -6.40 20.98
N VAL A 112 0.04 -5.71 20.36
CA VAL A 112 -1.33 -5.59 20.86
C VAL A 112 -2.35 -5.99 19.78
N LEU A 113 -3.38 -6.75 20.15
CA LEU A 113 -4.56 -6.96 19.31
C LEU A 113 -5.36 -5.66 19.23
N ARG A 114 -5.44 -5.06 18.04
CA ARG A 114 -6.03 -3.72 17.86
C ARG A 114 -6.55 -3.51 16.45
N LYS A 115 -7.42 -2.50 16.32
CA LYS A 115 -7.77 -1.87 15.04
C LYS A 115 -7.21 -0.44 15.08
N VAL A 116 -6.37 -0.09 14.12
CA VAL A 116 -5.75 1.23 14.06
C VAL A 116 -6.48 2.06 13.03
N GLU A 117 -7.00 3.21 13.45
CA GLU A 117 -7.58 4.19 12.56
C GLU A 117 -6.89 5.52 12.81
N PHE A 118 -6.17 6.00 11.80
CA PHE A 118 -5.55 7.32 11.80
C PHE A 118 -5.47 7.84 10.37
N GLU A 119 -5.31 9.15 10.26
CA GLU A 119 -5.23 9.84 8.98
C GLU A 119 -3.82 10.39 8.78
N GLN A 120 -3.30 10.22 7.57
CA GLN A 120 -2.07 10.85 7.10
C GLN A 120 -2.24 11.17 5.61
N ALA A 121 -1.39 12.06 5.08
CA ALA A 121 -1.48 12.49 3.69
C ALA A 121 -1.23 11.33 2.72
N ASP A 122 -1.76 11.44 1.50
CA ASP A 122 -1.68 10.40 0.48
C ASP A 122 -0.24 10.05 0.09
N PHE A 123 0.64 11.06 -0.02
CA PHE A 123 2.06 10.86 -0.30
C PHE A 123 2.77 10.04 0.79
N MET A 124 2.33 10.13 2.06
CA MET A 124 2.92 9.38 3.17
C MET A 124 2.65 7.89 3.02
N TRP A 125 1.42 7.52 2.65
CA TRP A 125 1.07 6.14 2.33
C TRP A 125 1.81 5.61 1.09
N GLN A 126 2.03 6.47 0.09
CA GLN A 126 2.81 6.11 -1.11
C GLN A 126 4.28 5.82 -0.78
N TYR A 127 4.90 6.64 0.08
CA TYR A 127 6.27 6.41 0.52
C TYR A 127 6.39 5.18 1.43
N GLN A 128 5.45 5.02 2.37
CA GLN A 128 5.41 3.83 3.23
C GLN A 128 5.32 2.56 2.38
N LEU A 129 4.46 2.53 1.37
CA LEU A 129 4.34 1.38 0.47
C LEU A 129 5.64 1.09 -0.31
N ARG A 130 6.33 2.12 -0.82
CA ARG A 130 7.54 1.97 -1.65
C ARG A 130 8.80 1.58 -0.88
N TYR A 131 8.96 2.13 0.33
CA TYR A 131 10.23 2.09 1.03
C TYR A 131 10.22 1.23 2.29
N GLU A 132 9.05 0.87 2.83
CA GLU A 132 9.00 -0.13 3.91
C GLU A 132 9.22 -1.55 3.41
N ARG A 133 9.86 -2.34 4.27
CA ARG A 133 10.05 -3.79 4.06
C ARG A 133 9.06 -4.63 4.86
N ASP A 134 8.37 -4.01 5.81
CA ASP A 134 7.37 -4.65 6.64
C ASP A 134 6.08 -4.88 5.83
N VAL A 135 5.72 -6.16 5.68
CA VAL A 135 4.53 -6.61 4.96
C VAL A 135 3.25 -6.04 5.57
N VAL A 136 3.17 -5.90 6.89
CA VAL A 136 1.98 -5.35 7.56
C VAL A 136 1.83 -3.88 7.20
N ALA A 137 2.91 -3.12 7.31
CA ALA A 137 2.92 -1.70 6.95
C ALA A 137 2.55 -1.48 5.47
N GLN A 138 3.02 -2.34 4.56
CA GLN A 138 2.64 -2.30 3.14
C GLN A 138 1.16 -2.61 2.93
N GLN A 139 0.61 -3.64 3.60
CA GLN A 139 -0.81 -3.98 3.50
C GLN A 139 -1.71 -2.87 4.02
N GLU A 140 -1.39 -2.28 5.18
CA GLU A 140 -2.12 -1.12 5.72
C GLU A 140 -2.07 0.07 4.75
N SER A 141 -0.91 0.31 4.13
CA SER A 141 -0.77 1.37 3.12
C SER A 141 -1.64 1.11 1.90
N ILE A 142 -1.72 -0.14 1.43
CA ILE A 142 -2.58 -0.50 0.29
C ILE A 142 -4.04 -0.25 0.61
N LEU A 143 -4.50 -0.66 1.81
CA LEU A 143 -5.87 -0.44 2.27
C LEU A 143 -6.20 1.06 2.40
N ALA A 144 -5.26 1.86 2.89
CA ALA A 144 -5.44 3.31 2.99
C ALA A 144 -5.46 3.98 1.61
N LEU A 145 -4.59 3.56 0.68
CA LEU A 145 -4.50 4.10 -0.69
C LEU A 145 -5.74 3.85 -1.53
N GLU A 146 -6.57 2.85 -1.20
CA GLU A 146 -7.87 2.65 -1.85
C GLU A 146 -8.77 3.90 -1.77
N LYS A 147 -8.61 4.71 -0.71
CA LYS A 147 -9.37 5.95 -0.50
C LYS A 147 -8.83 7.13 -1.34
N PHE A 148 -7.63 7.01 -1.91
CA PHE A 148 -6.92 8.09 -2.60
C PHE A 148 -6.63 7.71 -4.08
N PRO A 149 -7.62 7.87 -4.98
CA PRO A 149 -7.45 7.56 -6.40
C PRO A 149 -6.68 8.68 -7.12
N THR A 150 -5.36 8.72 -6.96
CA THR A 150 -4.48 9.72 -7.59
C THR A 150 -3.51 9.05 -8.59
N PRO A 151 -3.00 9.80 -9.59
CA PRO A 151 -2.00 9.26 -10.51
C PRO A 151 -0.73 8.77 -9.79
N ALA A 152 -0.38 9.39 -8.66
CA ALA A 152 0.78 9.05 -7.84
C ALA A 152 0.58 7.72 -7.08
N SER A 153 -0.61 7.49 -6.50
CA SER A 153 -0.93 6.21 -5.85
C SER A 153 -0.91 5.06 -6.85
N ARG A 154 -1.45 5.26 -8.07
CA ARG A 154 -1.35 4.29 -9.18
C ARG A 154 0.09 3.94 -9.54
N LEU A 155 0.98 4.93 -9.65
CA LEU A 155 2.39 4.70 -9.96
C LEU A 155 3.07 3.90 -8.84
N ALA A 156 2.86 4.30 -7.58
CA ALA A 156 3.42 3.59 -6.43
C ALA A 156 2.97 2.12 -6.37
N LEU A 157 1.70 1.84 -6.65
CA LEU A 157 1.17 0.48 -6.75
C LEU A 157 1.78 -0.29 -7.92
N THR A 158 1.93 0.34 -9.09
CA THR A 158 2.53 -0.31 -10.26
C THR A 158 3.98 -0.70 -10.00
N ASP A 159 4.77 0.17 -9.34
CA ASP A 159 6.17 -0.12 -9.00
C ASP A 159 6.30 -1.39 -8.12
N ILE A 160 5.38 -1.57 -7.15
CA ILE A 160 5.38 -2.73 -6.25
C ILE A 160 5.01 -4.04 -6.98
N LEU A 161 4.15 -3.97 -8.00
CA LEU A 161 3.79 -5.15 -8.81
C LEU A 161 5.01 -5.69 -9.57
N GLU A 162 5.85 -4.80 -10.10
CA GLU A 162 7.03 -5.16 -10.88
C GLU A 162 8.21 -5.62 -10.01
N GLN A 163 8.20 -5.28 -8.71
CA GLN A 163 9.33 -5.53 -7.82
C GLN A 163 9.38 -6.98 -7.34
N GLU A 164 10.19 -7.82 -8.00
CA GLU A 164 10.33 -9.27 -7.72
C GLU A 164 10.74 -9.66 -6.29
N GLN A 165 11.27 -8.72 -5.51
CA GLN A 165 11.65 -8.96 -4.10
C GLN A 165 10.48 -8.77 -3.13
N CYS A 166 9.38 -8.14 -3.53
CA CYS A 166 8.22 -7.92 -2.66
C CYS A 166 7.45 -9.22 -2.40
N PHE A 167 6.87 -9.34 -1.21
CA PHE A 167 6.09 -10.52 -0.83
C PHE A 167 4.85 -10.69 -1.74
N TYR A 168 4.58 -11.92 -2.18
CA TYR A 168 3.56 -12.18 -3.20
C TYR A 168 2.15 -11.74 -2.76
N GLN A 169 1.77 -11.88 -1.48
CA GLN A 169 0.46 -11.41 -0.99
C GLN A 169 0.33 -9.88 -1.06
N VAL A 170 1.42 -9.13 -0.88
CA VAL A 170 1.41 -7.67 -1.03
C VAL A 170 1.07 -7.34 -2.47
N ARG A 171 1.75 -7.97 -3.44
CA ARG A 171 1.46 -7.76 -4.87
C ARG A 171 0.04 -8.18 -5.25
N MET A 172 -0.47 -9.26 -4.67
CA MET A 172 -1.87 -9.68 -4.86
C MET A 172 -2.85 -8.60 -4.38
N SER A 173 -2.66 -8.07 -3.17
CA SER A 173 -3.48 -6.96 -2.63
C SER A 173 -3.38 -5.72 -3.51
N VAL A 174 -2.18 -5.40 -4.01
CA VAL A 174 -1.96 -4.28 -4.94
C VAL A 174 -2.78 -4.45 -6.22
N CYS A 175 -2.87 -5.64 -6.80
CA CYS A 175 -3.71 -5.87 -8.00
C CYS A 175 -5.17 -5.46 -7.77
N PHE A 176 -5.74 -5.82 -6.61
CA PHE A 176 -7.12 -5.48 -6.28
C PHE A 176 -7.30 -3.99 -5.99
N CYS A 177 -6.36 -3.38 -5.26
CA CYS A 177 -6.35 -1.94 -5.01
C CYS A 177 -6.25 -1.15 -6.33
N LEU A 178 -5.39 -1.59 -7.26
CA LEU A 178 -5.25 -0.97 -8.57
C LEU A 178 -6.55 -1.03 -9.38
N ALA A 179 -7.29 -2.14 -9.32
CA ALA A 179 -8.60 -2.26 -9.97
C ALA A 179 -9.64 -1.31 -9.35
N LYS A 180 -9.65 -1.15 -8.02
CA LYS A 180 -10.53 -0.18 -7.34
C LYS A 180 -10.20 1.25 -7.74
N ILE A 181 -8.92 1.63 -7.72
CA ILE A 181 -8.47 2.97 -8.14
C ILE A 181 -8.80 3.21 -9.61
N ALA A 182 -8.60 2.22 -10.47
CA ALA A 182 -8.96 2.30 -11.89
C ALA A 182 -10.44 2.64 -12.09
N ASN A 183 -11.32 1.97 -11.33
CA ASN A 183 -12.76 2.21 -11.39
C ASN A 183 -13.17 3.58 -10.84
N SER A 184 -12.40 4.14 -9.89
CA SER A 184 -12.61 5.51 -9.42
C SER A 184 -12.06 6.57 -10.39
N MET A 185 -11.10 6.20 -11.24
CA MET A 185 -10.38 7.12 -12.15
C MET A 185 -10.87 7.06 -13.61
N VAL A 186 -11.98 6.38 -13.91
CA VAL A 186 -12.40 6.05 -15.30
C VAL A 186 -12.45 7.26 -16.25
N SER A 187 -12.77 8.45 -15.76
CA SER A 187 -12.80 9.69 -16.56
C SER A 187 -11.41 10.21 -16.97
N THR A 188 -10.38 9.91 -16.17
CA THR A 188 -9.00 10.37 -16.37
C THR A 188 -8.08 9.25 -16.85
N TRP A 189 -8.47 7.99 -16.61
CA TRP A 189 -7.67 6.83 -16.92
C TRP A 189 -8.55 5.64 -17.29
N THR A 190 -8.33 5.13 -18.49
CA THR A 190 -8.74 3.78 -18.84
C THR A 190 -7.80 2.79 -18.15
N GLY A 191 -8.27 2.16 -17.07
CA GLY A 191 -7.54 1.09 -16.37
C GLY A 191 -7.15 -0.14 -17.22
N PRO A 192 -8.01 -0.62 -18.15
CA PRO A 192 -7.76 -1.86 -18.89
C PRO A 192 -6.44 -1.94 -19.69
N PRO A 193 -6.04 -0.92 -20.47
CA PRO A 193 -4.80 -0.95 -21.22
C PRO A 193 -3.55 -1.13 -20.34
N ALA A 194 -3.54 -0.55 -19.14
CA ALA A 194 -2.37 -0.61 -18.27
C ALA A 194 -2.20 -1.96 -17.57
N MET A 195 -3.27 -2.51 -16.98
CA MET A 195 -3.19 -3.85 -16.37
C MET A 195 -2.92 -4.93 -17.42
N LYS A 196 -3.49 -4.80 -18.62
CA LYS A 196 -3.17 -5.67 -19.75
C LYS A 196 -1.70 -5.53 -20.17
N SER A 197 -1.18 -4.30 -20.28
CA SER A 197 0.23 -4.06 -20.59
C SER A 197 1.16 -4.74 -19.59
N LEU A 198 0.91 -4.56 -18.29
CA LEU A 198 1.65 -5.23 -17.21
C LEU A 198 1.61 -6.75 -17.35
N PHE A 199 0.42 -7.32 -17.62
CA PHE A 199 0.29 -8.78 -17.80
C PHE A 199 1.11 -9.26 -18.99
N THR A 200 0.98 -8.57 -20.12
CA THR A 200 1.69 -8.95 -21.35
C THR A 200 3.20 -8.82 -21.21
N GLY A 201 3.69 -7.81 -20.50
CA GLY A 201 5.12 -7.62 -20.23
C GLY A 201 5.72 -8.76 -19.39
N MET A 202 4.97 -9.25 -18.40
CA MET A 202 5.43 -10.31 -17.49
C MET A 202 5.25 -11.73 -18.06
N TRP A 203 4.12 -12.05 -18.68
CA TRP A 203 3.77 -13.44 -19.04
C TRP A 203 3.53 -13.71 -20.53
N CYS A 204 3.40 -12.70 -21.37
CA CYS A 204 3.25 -12.91 -22.82
C CYS A 204 4.59 -12.97 -23.55
N CYS A 205 4.55 -13.48 -24.78
CA CYS A 205 5.71 -13.53 -25.66
C CYS A 205 6.11 -12.12 -26.11
N LYS A 206 7.40 -11.77 -26.03
CA LYS A 206 7.92 -10.44 -26.41
C LYS A 206 7.71 -10.13 -27.90
N THR A 207 7.70 -11.17 -28.75
CA THR A 207 7.50 -11.05 -30.20
C THR A 207 6.02 -11.08 -30.61
N CYS A 208 5.15 -11.69 -29.80
CA CYS A 208 3.72 -11.78 -30.05
C CYS A 208 2.94 -11.51 -28.74
N PRO A 209 2.60 -10.24 -28.44
CA PRO A 209 1.97 -9.85 -27.16
C PRO A 209 0.61 -10.51 -26.90
N ASN A 210 -0.08 -10.94 -27.95
CA ASN A 210 -1.37 -11.62 -27.88
C ASN A 210 -1.26 -13.12 -27.56
N ILE A 211 -0.04 -13.66 -27.45
CA ILE A 211 0.20 -15.08 -27.16
C ILE A 211 0.87 -15.20 -25.79
N VAL A 212 0.17 -15.86 -24.87
CA VAL A 212 0.71 -16.22 -23.55
C VAL A 212 1.81 -17.25 -23.74
N LYS A 213 2.94 -17.10 -23.04
CA LYS A 213 3.98 -18.15 -23.02
C LYS A 213 3.39 -19.42 -22.41
N THR A 214 3.97 -20.58 -22.75
CA THR A 214 3.65 -21.84 -22.05
C THR A 214 3.84 -21.63 -20.55
N ASN A 215 2.80 -21.94 -19.77
CA ASN A 215 2.79 -21.64 -18.34
C ASN A 215 3.90 -22.44 -17.63
N ASN A 216 4.63 -21.77 -16.74
CA ASN A 216 5.65 -22.37 -15.89
C ASN A 216 5.34 -22.05 -14.43
N PHE A 217 4.77 -23.02 -13.71
CA PHE A 217 4.35 -22.85 -12.32
C PHE A 217 5.47 -23.14 -11.30
N MET A 218 6.74 -23.22 -11.73
CA MET A 218 7.86 -23.42 -10.82
C MET A 218 8.08 -22.22 -9.87
N SER A 219 7.74 -21.00 -10.32
CA SER A 219 7.79 -19.80 -9.48
C SER A 219 6.43 -19.57 -8.83
N PHE A 220 6.32 -19.85 -7.52
CA PHE A 220 5.08 -19.62 -6.78
C PHE A 220 4.67 -18.15 -6.74
N GLN A 221 5.63 -17.23 -6.62
CA GLN A 221 5.35 -15.80 -6.59
C GLN A 221 4.69 -15.34 -7.90
N SER A 222 5.30 -15.70 -9.03
CA SER A 222 4.78 -15.37 -10.36
C SER A 222 3.43 -16.05 -10.60
N TYR A 223 3.26 -17.28 -10.13
CA TYR A 223 2.00 -18.03 -10.25
C TYR A 223 0.84 -17.35 -9.52
N PHE A 224 1.01 -17.01 -8.22
CA PHE A 224 -0.04 -16.36 -7.44
C PHE A 224 -0.38 -14.98 -7.98
N LEU A 225 0.63 -14.24 -8.46
CA LEU A 225 0.43 -12.95 -9.09
C LEU A 225 -0.33 -13.07 -10.41
N GLN A 226 0.08 -13.98 -11.30
CA GLN A 226 -0.59 -14.24 -12.58
C GLN A 226 -2.07 -14.58 -12.36
N LYS A 227 -2.35 -15.52 -11.45
CA LYS A 227 -3.71 -15.91 -11.05
C LYS A 227 -4.54 -14.71 -10.59
N THR A 228 -3.97 -13.90 -9.69
CA THR A 228 -4.68 -12.79 -9.05
C THR A 228 -4.92 -11.64 -10.02
N MET A 229 -3.95 -11.35 -10.88
CA MET A 229 -4.06 -10.25 -11.83
C MET A 229 -5.14 -10.51 -12.87
N THR A 230 -5.33 -11.76 -13.31
CA THR A 230 -6.46 -12.14 -14.18
C THR A 230 -7.81 -11.85 -13.51
N VAL A 231 -7.97 -12.19 -12.23
CA VAL A 231 -9.20 -11.93 -11.48
C VAL A 231 -9.40 -10.43 -11.25
N ALA A 232 -8.34 -9.70 -10.89
CA ALA A 232 -8.40 -8.26 -10.67
C ALA A 232 -8.76 -7.48 -11.95
N MET A 233 -8.24 -7.90 -13.11
CA MET A 233 -8.62 -7.31 -14.39
C MET A 233 -10.11 -7.44 -14.67
N ALA A 234 -10.73 -8.57 -14.33
CA ALA A 234 -12.17 -8.78 -14.51
C ALA A 234 -13.05 -7.87 -13.62
N LEU A 235 -12.49 -7.26 -12.58
CA LEU A 235 -13.19 -6.28 -11.74
C LEU A 235 -13.17 -4.87 -12.31
N LEU A 236 -12.43 -4.62 -13.39
CA LEU A 236 -12.43 -3.33 -14.06
C LEU A 236 -13.81 -3.02 -14.66
N ARG A 237 -14.21 -1.75 -14.56
CA ARG A 237 -15.48 -1.23 -15.06
C ARG A 237 -15.24 0.03 -15.87
N ASP A 238 -16.05 0.22 -16.92
CA ASP A 238 -16.10 1.47 -17.68
C ASP A 238 -17.06 2.49 -17.03
N VAL A 239 -17.28 3.63 -17.70
CA VAL A 239 -18.14 4.71 -17.20
C VAL A 239 -19.59 4.24 -17.03
N HIS A 240 -20.00 3.24 -17.81
CA HIS A 240 -21.33 2.65 -17.77
C HIS A 240 -21.43 1.49 -16.77
N ASN A 241 -20.42 1.30 -15.93
CA ASN A 241 -20.29 0.20 -14.97
C ASN A 241 -20.31 -1.18 -15.65
N LEU A 242 -19.87 -1.26 -16.91
CA LEU A 242 -19.74 -2.48 -17.68
C LEU A 242 -18.31 -3.00 -17.67
N CYS A 243 -18.14 -4.32 -17.71
CA CYS A 243 -16.82 -4.90 -17.95
C CYS A 243 -16.33 -4.48 -19.34
N PRO A 244 -15.15 -3.86 -19.47
CA PRO A 244 -14.62 -3.47 -20.76
C PRO A 244 -14.42 -4.67 -21.69
N LYS A 245 -14.92 -4.57 -22.93
CA LYS A 245 -14.87 -5.67 -23.92
C LYS A 245 -13.45 -6.19 -24.15
N GLU A 246 -12.45 -5.31 -24.12
CA GLU A 246 -11.05 -5.67 -24.27
C GLU A 246 -10.55 -6.62 -23.18
N VAL A 247 -11.02 -6.45 -21.94
CA VAL A 247 -10.68 -7.32 -20.81
C VAL A 247 -11.34 -8.68 -20.99
N LEU A 248 -12.62 -8.70 -21.37
CA LEU A 248 -13.36 -9.95 -21.60
C LEU A 248 -12.70 -10.78 -22.71
N THR A 249 -12.41 -10.15 -23.86
CA THR A 249 -11.70 -10.81 -24.97
C THR A 249 -10.34 -11.32 -24.52
N PHE A 250 -9.61 -10.54 -23.74
CA PHE A 250 -8.31 -10.95 -23.21
C PHE A 250 -8.41 -12.18 -22.30
N ILE A 251 -9.36 -12.22 -21.37
CA ILE A 251 -9.57 -13.39 -20.49
C ILE A 251 -9.98 -14.63 -21.32
N LEU A 252 -10.83 -14.46 -22.33
CA LEU A 252 -11.21 -15.54 -23.23
C LEU A 252 -10.00 -16.07 -24.02
N ASP A 253 -9.11 -15.19 -24.48
CA ASP A 253 -7.86 -15.57 -25.13
C ASP A 253 -6.93 -16.32 -24.16
N LEU A 254 -6.82 -15.87 -22.89
CA LEU A 254 -6.05 -16.57 -21.87
C LEU A 254 -6.56 -18.00 -21.67
N ILE A 255 -7.88 -18.21 -21.62
CA ILE A 255 -8.49 -19.53 -21.47
C ILE A 255 -8.23 -20.39 -22.71
N LYS A 256 -8.43 -19.82 -23.90
CA LYS A 256 -8.29 -20.53 -25.18
C LYS A 256 -6.86 -20.98 -25.45
N TYR A 257 -5.87 -20.14 -25.12
CA TYR A 257 -4.46 -20.39 -25.41
C TYR A 257 -3.64 -20.86 -24.19
N SER A 258 -4.30 -21.20 -23.07
CA SER A 258 -3.62 -21.72 -21.88
C SER A 258 -2.99 -23.09 -22.16
N ASP A 259 -1.68 -23.11 -22.42
CA ASP A 259 -0.90 -24.34 -22.56
C ASP A 259 -0.08 -24.64 -21.29
N ASN A 260 -0.45 -25.73 -20.61
CA ASN A 260 0.23 -26.23 -19.41
C ASN A 260 1.14 -27.44 -19.69
N ARG A 261 1.30 -27.87 -20.95
CA ARG A 261 2.02 -29.11 -21.32
C ARG A 261 3.49 -29.16 -20.85
N LYS A 262 4.13 -27.99 -20.69
CA LYS A 262 5.52 -27.89 -20.21
C LYS A 262 5.63 -27.73 -18.69
N SER A 263 4.52 -27.53 -17.98
CA SER A 263 4.51 -27.37 -16.53
C SER A 263 4.55 -28.73 -15.85
N LYS A 264 5.37 -28.85 -14.79
CA LYS A 264 5.39 -30.04 -13.92
C LYS A 264 4.19 -30.09 -12.96
N PHE A 265 3.45 -29.00 -12.85
CA PHE A 265 2.32 -28.85 -11.91
C PHE A 265 0.99 -28.70 -12.66
N SER A 266 -0.09 -29.14 -12.02
CA SER A 266 -1.46 -28.99 -12.57
C SER A 266 -1.88 -27.52 -12.64
N GLY A 267 -2.50 -27.11 -13.75
CA GLY A 267 -3.06 -25.78 -13.93
C GLY A 267 -4.46 -25.56 -13.33
N ASN A 268 -5.01 -26.52 -12.58
CA ASN A 268 -6.42 -26.54 -12.16
C ASN A 268 -6.85 -25.27 -11.44
N TYR A 269 -6.06 -24.80 -10.47
CA TYR A 269 -6.36 -23.58 -9.71
C TYR A 269 -6.23 -22.29 -10.53
N TYR A 270 -5.42 -22.32 -11.60
CA TYR A 270 -5.35 -21.20 -12.54
C TYR A 270 -6.59 -21.17 -13.44
N CYS A 271 -7.03 -22.35 -13.93
CA CYS A 271 -8.28 -22.47 -14.66
C CYS A 271 -9.49 -22.04 -13.81
N ALA A 272 -9.56 -22.46 -12.55
CA ALA A 272 -10.60 -22.03 -11.62
C ALA A 272 -10.64 -20.51 -11.48
N ALA A 273 -9.48 -19.86 -11.31
CA ALA A 273 -9.41 -18.40 -11.24
C ALA A 273 -9.82 -17.69 -12.53
N MET A 274 -9.53 -18.27 -13.70
CA MET A 274 -10.02 -17.73 -14.98
C MET A 274 -11.54 -17.84 -15.09
N ILE A 275 -12.14 -18.90 -14.54
CA ILE A 275 -13.60 -19.04 -14.46
C ILE A 275 -14.19 -18.02 -13.48
N ASP A 276 -13.57 -17.82 -12.32
CA ASP A 276 -13.97 -16.78 -11.36
C ASP A 276 -13.86 -15.38 -11.99
N ALA A 277 -12.82 -15.14 -12.79
CA ALA A 277 -12.66 -13.91 -13.55
C ALA A 277 -13.79 -13.72 -14.58
N LEU A 278 -14.18 -14.77 -15.30
CA LEU A 278 -15.35 -14.70 -16.19
C LEU A 278 -16.63 -14.38 -15.42
N ALA A 279 -16.86 -15.01 -14.26
CA ALA A 279 -18.02 -14.70 -13.41
C ALA A 279 -18.02 -13.23 -12.97
N ASN A 280 -16.86 -12.70 -12.57
CA ASN A 280 -16.69 -11.29 -12.18
C ASN A 280 -16.85 -10.31 -13.35
N SER A 281 -16.66 -10.75 -14.59
CA SER A 281 -16.88 -9.93 -15.80
C SER A 281 -18.36 -9.78 -16.16
N VAL A 282 -19.23 -10.64 -15.62
CA VAL A 282 -20.67 -10.58 -15.88
C VAL A 282 -21.22 -9.27 -15.33
N THR A 283 -21.77 -8.45 -16.21
CA THR A 283 -22.41 -7.19 -15.83
C THR A 283 -23.93 -7.36 -15.83
N PRO A 284 -24.64 -6.95 -14.77
CA PRO A 284 -26.10 -6.92 -14.80
C PRO A 284 -26.58 -6.04 -15.95
N ALA A 285 -27.44 -6.57 -16.81
CA ALA A 285 -27.98 -5.83 -17.94
C ALA A 285 -28.74 -4.61 -17.41
N VAL A 286 -28.25 -3.40 -17.71
CA VAL A 286 -29.05 -2.19 -17.60
C VAL A 286 -30.16 -2.32 -18.64
N SER A 287 -31.35 -2.72 -18.20
CA SER A 287 -32.56 -2.63 -19.00
C SER A 287 -32.75 -1.17 -19.36
N VAL A 288 -32.45 -0.81 -20.61
CA VAL A 288 -32.84 0.45 -21.21
C VAL A 288 -34.36 0.49 -21.12
N LYS A 289 -34.89 1.26 -20.16
CA LYS A 289 -36.30 1.65 -20.19
C LYS A 289 -36.46 2.50 -21.45
N PHE A 290 -37.02 1.92 -22.49
CA PHE A 290 -37.61 2.72 -23.55
C PHE A 290 -38.80 3.45 -22.92
N GLU A 291 -38.61 4.73 -22.60
CA GLU A 291 -39.74 5.62 -22.38
C GLU A 291 -40.45 5.75 -23.73
N LEU A 292 -41.65 5.19 -23.80
CA LEU A 292 -42.60 5.31 -24.91
C LEU A 292 -43.29 6.68 -24.86
#